data_AF-A0A8J6P875-F1
#
_entry.id   AF-A0A8J6P875-F1
#
_cell.length_a   1.000
_cell.length_b   1.000
_cell.length_c   1.000
_cell.angle_alpha   90.00
_cell.angle_beta   90.00
_cell.angle_gamma   90.00
#
_symmetry.space_group_name_H-M   'P 1'
#
loop_
_entity.id
_entity.type
_entity.pdbx_description
1 polymer ?
#
loop_
_entity_poly.entity_id
_entity_poly.type
_entity_poly.pdbx_seq_one_letter_code
_entity_poly.pdbx_strand_id
1 'polypeptide(L)' 'MKRKPFLTIAVVLCATILMCACKKKETGICYCKYLSGDKKQFDLRHLPRTEQIDSCYVYNQNASHFAGECELE' A
#
# COMPACT_ATOMS: atom_id res chain seq x y z
N MET A 1 34.89 40.32 6.81
CA MET A 1 33.82 39.64 7.57
C MET A 1 33.09 38.67 6.64
N LYS A 2 33.36 37.35 6.71
CA LYS A 2 32.74 36.32 5.85
C LYS A 2 31.49 35.75 6.53
N ARG A 3 30.29 36.04 6.01
CA ARG A 3 29.02 35.48 6.49
C ARG A 3 28.82 34.08 5.89
N LYS A 4 28.49 33.12 6.74
CA LYS A 4 28.48 31.67 6.47
C LYS A 4 27.23 31.28 5.66
N PRO A 5 27.34 30.63 4.48
CA PRO A 5 26.20 30.13 3.70
C PRO A 5 25.71 28.74 4.16
N PHE A 6 26.01 28.35 5.40
CA PHE A 6 25.79 26.97 5.87
C PHE A 6 24.37 26.70 6.39
N LEU A 7 23.59 27.73 6.71
CA LEU A 7 22.27 27.54 7.33
C LEU A 7 21.16 27.24 6.31
N THR A 8 21.31 27.70 5.07
CA THR A 8 20.29 27.54 4.01
C THR A 8 20.31 26.16 3.37
N ILE A 9 21.44 25.46 3.41
CA ILE A 9 21.58 24.12 2.79
C ILE A 9 20.89 23.04 3.64
N ALA A 10 20.84 23.21 4.96
CA ALA A 10 20.24 22.24 5.87
C ALA A 10 18.71 22.12 5.75
N VAL A 11 18.02 23.21 5.39
CA VAL A 11 16.55 23.22 5.28
C VAL A 11 16.07 22.56 3.98
N VAL A 12 16.84 22.67 2.89
CA VAL A 12 16.49 22.06 1.59
C VAL A 12 16.68 20.54 1.61
N LEU A 13 17.63 20.02 2.39
CA LEU A 13 17.89 18.58 2.49
C LEU A 13 16.82 17.79 3.25
N CYS A 14 16.00 18.45 4.08
CA CYS A 14 14.96 17.80 4.88
C CYS A 14 13.65 17.57 4.10
N ALA A 15 13.48 18.24 2.96
CA ALA A 15 12.26 18.16 2.14
C ALA A 15 12.24 16.96 1.17
N THR A 16 13.37 16.29 0.93
CA THR A 16 13.47 15.20 -0.07
C THR A 16 13.27 13.79 0.49
N ILE A 17 13.17 13.62 1.82
CA ILE A 17 13.07 12.28 2.45
C ILE A 17 11.61 11.79 2.55
N LEU A 18 10.62 12.65 2.24
CA LEU A 18 9.20 12.29 2.17
C LEU A 18 8.78 11.72 0.79
N MET A 19 9.70 11.13 0.03
CA MET A 19 9.31 10.23 -1.05
C MET A 19 8.76 8.95 -0.41
N CYS A 20 7.48 9.01 -0.04
CA CYS A 20 6.65 7.89 0.35
C CYS A 20 7.02 6.68 -0.50
N ALA A 21 7.55 5.65 0.17
CA ALA A 21 7.72 4.34 -0.43
C ALA A 21 6.33 3.77 -0.72
N CYS A 22 5.73 4.17 -1.85
CA CYS A 22 4.63 3.47 -2.46
C CYS A 22 5.16 2.10 -2.86
N LYS A 23 5.08 1.14 -1.95
CA LYS A 23 5.31 -0.27 -2.29
C LYS A 23 4.31 -0.61 -3.38
N LYS A 24 4.80 -0.89 -4.59
CA LYS A 24 3.97 -1.38 -5.68
C LYS A 24 3.27 -2.64 -5.18
N LYS A 25 1.95 -2.70 -5.37
CA LYS A 25 1.21 -3.92 -5.10
C LYS A 25 1.61 -4.96 -6.15
N GLU A 26 1.76 -6.21 -5.72
CA GLU A 26 2.14 -7.33 -6.60
C GLU A 26 0.91 -7.97 -7.23
N THR A 27 0.99 -8.27 -8.53
CA THR A 27 -0.07 -8.94 -9.27
C THR A 27 -0.32 -10.36 -8.77
N GLY A 28 -1.60 -10.74 -8.70
CA GLY A 28 -2.08 -12.02 -8.18
C GLY A 28 -2.18 -12.07 -6.65
N ILE A 29 -2.06 -10.93 -5.97
CA ILE A 29 -2.30 -10.80 -4.53
C ILE A 29 -3.59 -10.00 -4.30
N CYS A 30 -4.46 -10.49 -3.43
CA CYS A 30 -5.64 -9.78 -2.97
C CYS A 30 -5.31 -9.00 -1.69
N TYR A 31 -5.38 -7.67 -1.76
CA TYR A 31 -5.06 -6.76 -0.66
C TYR A 31 -6.33 -6.28 -0.01
N CYS A 32 -6.50 -6.57 1.28
CA CYS A 32 -7.63 -6.13 2.08
C CYS A 32 -7.21 -5.03 3.05
N LYS A 33 -8.04 -4.00 3.18
CA LYS A 33 -7.92 -2.91 4.15
C LYS A 33 -9.21 -2.81 4.94
N TYR A 34 -9.10 -2.71 6.27
CA TYR A 34 -10.25 -2.63 7.17
C TYR A 34 -10.37 -1.25 7.79
N LEU A 35 -11.57 -0.90 8.28
CA LEU A 35 -11.81 0.36 8.98
C LEU A 35 -10.94 0.51 10.24
N SER A 36 -10.57 -0.60 10.88
CA SER A 36 -9.62 -0.62 12.01
C SER A 36 -8.22 -0.10 11.63
N GLY A 37 -7.93 0.04 10.34
CA GLY A 37 -6.61 0.37 9.81
C GLY A 37 -5.76 -0.87 9.51
N ASP A 38 -6.23 -2.06 9.89
CA ASP A 38 -5.54 -3.32 9.61
C ASP A 38 -5.48 -3.57 8.10
N LYS A 39 -4.39 -4.19 7.67
CA LYS A 39 -4.17 -4.61 6.28
C LYS A 39 -3.86 -6.09 6.25
N LYS A 40 -4.52 -6.82 5.35
CA LYS A 40 -4.23 -8.23 5.08
C LYS A 40 -3.93 -8.43 3.60
N GLN A 41 -3.16 -9.47 3.31
CA GLN A 41 -2.77 -9.84 1.95
C GLN A 41 -2.97 -11.34 1.80
N PHE A 42 -3.57 -11.74 0.69
CA PHE A 42 -3.79 -13.14 0.35
C PHE A 42 -3.09 -13.43 -0.98
N ASP A 43 -2.08 -14.31 -0.94
CA ASP A 43 -1.35 -14.71 -2.14
C ASP A 43 -2.17 -15.74 -2.93
N LEU A 44 -2.64 -15.34 -4.10
CA LEU A 44 -3.46 -16.16 -4.99
C LEU A 44 -2.70 -16.52 -6.27
N ARG A 45 -1.39 -16.27 -6.34
CA ARG A 45 -0.57 -16.54 -7.53
C ARG A 45 -0.49 -18.02 -7.89
N HIS A 46 -0.82 -18.89 -6.95
CA HIS A 46 -0.94 -20.33 -7.16
C HIS A 46 -2.23 -20.75 -7.90
N LEU A 47 -3.18 -19.83 -8.06
CA LEU A 47 -4.46 -20.07 -8.72
C LEU A 47 -4.49 -19.49 -10.15
N PRO A 48 -5.26 -20.07 -11.07
CA PRO A 48 -5.62 -19.45 -12.34
C PRO A 48 -6.27 -18.07 -12.15
N ARG A 49 -6.11 -17.15 -13.11
CA ARG A 49 -6.57 -15.76 -12.97
C ARG A 49 -8.07 -15.64 -12.63
N THR A 50 -8.93 -16.48 -13.22
CA THR A 50 -10.36 -16.50 -12.91
C THR A 50 -10.61 -16.85 -11.44
N GLU A 51 -9.95 -17.88 -10.92
CA GLU A 51 -10.06 -18.28 -9.52
C GLU A 51 -9.48 -17.25 -8.56
N GLN A 52 -8.46 -16.48 -8.98
CA GLN A 52 -7.97 -15.34 -8.20
C GLN A 52 -9.05 -14.26 -8.02
N ILE A 53 -9.77 -13.94 -9.10
CA ILE A 53 -10.86 -12.95 -9.09
C ILE A 53 -11.97 -13.43 -8.18
N ASP A 54 -12.42 -14.67 -8.35
CA ASP A 54 -13.49 -15.25 -7.55
C ASP A 54 -13.10 -15.32 -6.06
N SER A 55 -11.87 -15.77 -5.76
CA SER A 55 -11.37 -15.82 -4.38
C SER A 55 -11.28 -14.44 -3.75
N CYS A 56 -10.76 -13.44 -4.48
CA CYS A 56 -10.66 -12.08 -3.95
C CYS A 56 -12.04 -11.42 -3.77
N TYR A 57 -13.01 -11.75 -4.63
CA TYR A 57 -14.40 -11.32 -4.45
C TYR A 57 -14.99 -11.84 -3.13
N VAL A 58 -14.77 -13.12 -2.80
CA VAL A 58 -15.20 -13.69 -1.52
C VAL A 58 -14.51 -13.00 -0.33
N TYR A 59 -13.20 -12.73 -0.42
CA TYR A 59 -12.52 -11.96 0.63
C TYR A 59 -13.08 -10.55 0.77
N ASN A 60 -13.41 -9.88 -0.33
CA ASN A 60 -14.00 -8.55 -0.32
C ASN A 60 -15.37 -8.55 0.37
N GLN A 61 -16.24 -9.51 0.07
CA GLN A 61 -17.53 -9.64 0.75
C GLN A 61 -17.34 -9.86 2.26
N ASN A 62 -16.43 -10.76 2.64
CA ASN A 62 -16.11 -11.00 4.05
C ASN A 62 -15.58 -9.75 4.74
N ALA A 63 -14.71 -8.98 4.07
CA ALA A 63 -14.17 -7.74 4.62
C ALA A 63 -15.22 -6.64 4.71
N SER A 64 -16.18 -6.58 3.78
CA SER A 64 -17.24 -5.58 3.74
C SER A 64 -18.09 -5.59 5.02
N HIS A 65 -18.30 -6.76 5.64
CA HIS A 65 -18.98 -6.88 6.93
C HIS A 65 -18.29 -6.12 8.07
N PHE A 66 -17.00 -5.83 7.93
CA PHE A 66 -16.19 -5.08 8.90
C PHE A 66 -15.81 -3.69 8.36
N ALA A 67 -16.60 -3.15 7.42
CA ALA A 67 -16.30 -1.92 6.69
C ALA A 67 -14.88 -1.94 6.07
N GLY A 68 -14.47 -3.12 5.59
CA GLY A 68 -13.24 -3.32 4.85
C GLY A 68 -13.48 -3.47 3.35
N GLU A 69 -12.42 -3.25 2.58
CA GLU A 69 -12.38 -3.36 1.13
C GLU A 69 -11.20 -4.24 0.72
N CYS A 70 -11.38 -5.11 -0.27
CA CYS A 70 -10.31 -5.90 -0.86
C CYS A 70 -10.21 -5.68 -2.37
N GLU A 71 -8.97 -5.63 -2.87
CA GLU A 71 -8.66 -5.41 -4.27
C GLU A 71 -7.62 -6.41 -4.76
N LEU A 72 -7.90 -7.05 -5.90
CA LEU A 72 -6.97 -7.95 -6.57
C LEU A 72 -6.09 -7.16 -7.52
N GLU A 73 -4.78 -7.37 -7.43
CA GLU A 73 -3.79 -6.73 -8.31
C GLU A 73 -3.28 -7.66 -9.40
#